data_AF-G8SF52-F1
#
_entry.id   AF-G8SF52-F1
#
_cell.length_a   1.000
_cell.length_b   1.000
_cell.length_c   1.000
_cell.angle_alpha   90.00
_cell.angle_beta   90.00
_cell.angle_gamma   90.00
#
_symmetry.space_group_name_H-M   'P 1'
#
loop_
_entity.id
_entity.type
_entity.pdbx_description
1 polymer ?
#
loop_
_entity_poly.entity_id
_entity_poly.type
_entity_poly.pdbx_seq_one_letter_code
_entity_poly.pdbx_strand_id
1 'polypeptide(L)' 'MTDKQLADVLAAYRRAEKALDTRRDELFKAIGEAVTTGRVRQSDVVKQMGYTREHVRRICRAYEDWRDGKTTELKLAR' A
#
# COMPACT_ATOMS: atom_id res chain seq x y z
N MET A 1 -2.23 -12.09 33.29
CA MET A 1 -2.94 -11.55 32.11
C MET A 1 -4.27 -12.25 32.05
N THR A 2 -5.38 -11.52 32.16
CA THR A 2 -6.73 -12.10 32.11
C THR A 2 -7.19 -12.27 30.66
N ASP A 3 -8.16 -13.15 30.42
CA ASP A 3 -8.73 -13.38 29.08
C ASP A 3 -9.25 -12.08 28.43
N LYS A 4 -9.79 -11.17 29.25
CA LYS A 4 -10.20 -9.83 28.81
C LYS A 4 -9.00 -8.99 28.35
N GLN A 5 -7.92 -8.97 29.12
CA GLN A 5 -6.69 -8.26 28.72
C GLN A 5 -6.09 -8.81 27.43
N LEU A 6 -6.15 -10.14 27.22
CA LEU A 6 -5.73 -10.76 25.97
C LEU A 6 -6.62 -10.36 24.79
N ALA A 7 -7.94 -10.37 24.97
CA ALA A 7 -8.88 -9.94 23.96
C ALA A 7 -8.67 -8.47 23.56
N ASP A 8 -8.45 -7.58 24.53
CA ASP A 8 -8.24 -6.15 24.29
C ASP A 8 -6.93 -5.88 23.52
N VAL A 9 -5.84 -6.57 23.87
CA VAL A 9 -4.56 -6.49 23.15
C VAL A 9 -4.69 -6.99 21.71
N LEU A 10 -5.37 -8.13 21.50
CA LEU A 10 -5.61 -8.66 20.15
C LEU A 10 -6.47 -7.69 19.31
N ALA A 11 -7.49 -7.08 19.91
CA ALA A 11 -8.32 -6.10 19.23
C ALA A 11 -7.54 -4.82 18.89
N ALA A 12 -6.61 -4.38 19.75
CA ALA A 12 -5.74 -3.24 19.47
C ALA A 12 -4.76 -3.57 18.33
N TYR A 13 -4.13 -4.74 18.36
CA TYR A 13 -3.23 -5.21 17.30
C TYR A 13 -3.94 -5.25 15.93
N ARG A 14 -5.12 -5.88 15.84
CA ARG A 14 -5.90 -5.94 14.59
C ARG A 14 -6.29 -4.56 14.05
N ARG A 15 -6.62 -3.62 14.95
CA ARG A 15 -6.91 -2.24 14.55
C ARG A 15 -5.68 -1.54 14.00
N ALA A 16 -4.51 -1.72 14.63
CA ALA A 16 -3.25 -1.17 14.15
C ALA A 16 -2.86 -1.76 12.78
N GLU A 17 -3.04 -3.07 12.59
CA GLU A 17 -2.79 -3.75 11.32
C GLU A 17 -3.69 -3.20 10.20
N LYS A 18 -5.00 -3.06 10.46
CA LYS A 18 -5.94 -2.45 9.50
C LYS A 18 -5.58 -1.00 9.16
N ALA A 19 -5.16 -0.21 10.16
CA ALA A 19 -4.73 1.16 9.94
C ALA A 19 -3.47 1.21 9.07
N LEU A 20 -2.50 0.31 9.34
CA LEU A 20 -1.28 0.21 8.55
C LEU A 20 -1.56 -0.15 7.09
N ASP A 21 -2.44 -1.13 6.86
CA ASP A 21 -2.84 -1.51 5.50
C ASP A 21 -3.54 -0.35 4.77
N THR A 22 -4.43 0.38 5.46
CA THR A 22 -5.06 1.59 4.89
C THR A 22 -4.02 2.64 4.46
N ARG A 23 -3.01 2.89 5.31
CA ARG A 23 -1.93 3.86 5.01
C ARG A 23 -1.04 3.38 3.87
N ARG A 24 -0.81 2.07 3.75
CA ARG A 24 -0.07 1.49 2.62
C ARG A 24 -0.84 1.70 1.32
N ASP A 25 -2.14 1.46 1.31
CA ASP A 25 -2.97 1.67 0.13
C ASP A 25 -2.97 3.14 -0.31
N GLU A 26 -3.10 4.08 0.64
CA GLU A 26 -2.96 5.52 0.37
C GLU A 26 -1.60 5.87 -0.24
N LEU A 27 -0.52 5.34 0.32
CA LEU A 27 0.83 5.54 -0.19
C LEU A 27 1.00 4.99 -1.62
N PHE A 28 0.50 3.79 -1.88
CA PHE A 28 0.60 3.16 -3.19
C PHE A 28 -0.22 3.90 -4.25
N LYS A 29 -1.39 4.43 -3.89
CA LYS A 29 -2.16 5.32 -4.77
C LYS A 29 -1.37 6.57 -5.12
N ALA A 30 -0.76 7.22 -4.13
CA ALA A 30 0.05 8.42 -4.36
C ALA A 30 1.27 8.15 -5.25
N ILE A 31 1.96 7.02 -5.05
CA ILE A 31 3.07 6.60 -5.91
C ILE A 31 2.58 6.34 -7.34
N GLY A 32 1.53 5.54 -7.49
CA GLY A 32 0.97 5.19 -8.79
C GLY A 32 0.51 6.42 -9.58
N GLU A 33 -0.19 7.35 -8.94
CA GLU A 33 -0.61 8.61 -9.52
C GLU A 33 0.60 9.46 -9.95
N ALA A 34 1.57 9.68 -9.07
CA ALA A 34 2.74 10.49 -9.36
C ALA A 34 3.58 9.93 -10.53
N VAL A 35 3.68 8.61 -10.63
CA VAL A 35 4.41 7.95 -11.73
C VAL A 35 3.62 8.01 -13.04
N THR A 36 2.34 7.65 -13.02
CA THR A 36 1.50 7.58 -14.25
C THR A 36 1.24 8.95 -14.86
N THR A 37 1.18 10.00 -14.04
CA THR A 37 1.07 11.40 -14.50
C THR A 37 2.40 12.00 -14.93
N GLY A 38 3.51 11.26 -14.81
CA GLY A 38 4.85 11.71 -15.19
C GLY A 38 5.49 12.70 -14.21
N ARG A 39 4.88 12.96 -13.05
CA ARG A 39 5.43 13.85 -12.01
C ARG A 39 6.73 13.30 -11.41
N VAL A 40 6.85 11.98 -11.29
CA VAL A 40 8.01 11.29 -10.71
C VAL A 40 8.38 10.08 -11.56
N ARG A 41 9.69 9.77 -11.71
CA ARG A 41 10.13 8.54 -12.38
C ARG A 41 10.14 7.36 -11.40
N GLN A 42 9.86 6.15 -11.89
CA GLN A 42 9.97 4.93 -11.06
C GLN A 42 11.36 4.77 -10.41
N SER A 43 12.43 5.21 -11.09
CA SER A 43 13.80 5.18 -10.56
C SER A 43 13.97 6.04 -9.31
N ASP A 44 13.22 7.13 -9.21
CA ASP A 44 13.33 8.08 -8.10
C ASP A 44 12.59 7.53 -6.88
N VAL A 45 11.44 6.88 -7.11
CA VAL A 45 10.71 6.13 -6.07
C VAL A 45 11.59 5.02 -5.48
N VAL A 46 12.26 4.24 -6.32
CA VAL A 46 13.22 3.20 -5.87
C VAL A 46 14.31 3.80 -4.97
N LYS A 47 14.91 4.92 -5.38
CA LYS A 47 16.00 5.56 -4.63
C LYS A 47 15.53 6.16 -3.29
N GLN A 48 14.38 6.84 -3.28
CA GLN A 48 13.89 7.55 -2.10
C GLN A 48 13.24 6.62 -1.07
N MET A 49 12.50 5.60 -1.53
CA MET A 49 11.73 4.71 -0.65
C MET A 49 12.45 3.40 -0.32
N GLY A 50 13.57 3.11 -0.99
CA GLY A 50 14.30 1.86 -0.80
C GLY A 50 13.58 0.62 -1.35
N TYR A 51 12.53 0.80 -2.16
CA TYR A 51 11.81 -0.31 -2.78
C TYR A 51 12.60 -0.92 -3.93
N THR A 52 12.37 -2.21 -4.18
CA THR A 52 12.88 -2.84 -5.40
C THR A 52 12.16 -2.28 -6.62
N ARG A 53 12.84 -2.29 -7.78
CA ARG A 53 12.23 -1.85 -9.04
C ARG A 53 10.98 -2.66 -9.38
N GLU A 54 11.00 -3.96 -9.09
CA GLU A 54 9.84 -4.82 -9.31
C GLU A 54 8.67 -4.43 -8.41
N HIS A 55 8.93 -4.12 -7.14
CA HIS A 55 7.87 -3.67 -6.24
C HIS A 55 7.22 -2.36 -6.73
N VAL A 56 8.03 -1.41 -7.20
CA VAL A 56 7.50 -0.16 -7.79
C VAL A 56 6.70 -0.42 -9.07
N ARG A 57 7.13 -1.34 -9.94
CA ARG A 57 6.34 -1.74 -11.11
C ARG A 57 5.00 -2.34 -10.72
N ARG A 58 4.96 -3.23 -9.72
CA ARG A 58 3.73 -3.84 -9.22
C ARG A 58 2.77 -2.80 -8.66
N ILE A 59 3.28 -1.79 -7.93
CA ILE A 59 2.48 -0.66 -7.43
C ILE A 59 1.83 0.09 -8.61
N CYS A 60 2.61 0.44 -9.63
CA CYS A 60 2.11 1.18 -10.79
C CYS A 60 1.03 0.38 -11.54
N ARG A 61 1.24 -0.92 -11.74
CA ARG A 61 0.27 -1.80 -12.39
C ARG A 61 -1.03 -1.92 -11.60
N ALA A 62 -0.93 -2.14 -10.29
CA ALA A 62 -2.10 -2.22 -9.41
C ALA A 62 -2.89 -0.90 -9.39
N TYR A 63 -2.19 0.23 -9.43
CA TYR A 63 -2.81 1.55 -9.56
C TYR A 63 -3.54 1.71 -10.89
N GLU A 64 -2.93 1.34 -12.02
CA GLU A 64 -3.56 1.41 -13.34
C GLU A 64 -4.82 0.54 -13.40
N ASP A 65 -4.75 -0.70 -12.91
CA ASP A 65 -5.91 -1.60 -12.89
C ASP A 65 -7.04 -1.06 -11.99
N TRP A 66 -6.70 -0.43 -10.87
CA TRP A 66 -7.68 0.25 -10.00
C TRP A 66 -8.28 1.50 -10.66
N ARG A 67 -7.43 2.36 -11.24
CA ARG A 67 -7.85 3.60 -11.92
C ARG A 67 -8.75 3.30 -13.12
N ASP A 68 -8.43 2.26 -13.86
CA ASP A 68 -9.18 1.82 -15.04
C ASP A 68 -10.44 0.99 -14.66
N GLY A 69 -10.72 0.83 -13.35
CA GLY A 69 -11.92 0.17 -12.84
C GLY A 69 -11.92 -1.36 -12.93
N LYS A 70 -10.79 -1.99 -13.22
CA LYS A 70 -10.67 -3.47 -13.29
C LYS A 70 -10.70 -4.13 -11.92
N THR A 71 -10.36 -3.37 -10.88
CA THR A 71 -10.42 -3.80 -9.48
C THR A 71 -10.95 -2.67 -8.60
N THR A 72 -11.73 -3.02 -7.59
CA THR A 72 -12.28 -2.08 -6.60
C THR A 72 -11.26 -1.65 -5.56
N GLU A 73 -10.19 -2.42 -5.37
CA GLU A 73 -9.17 -2.23 -4.34
C GLU A 73 -7.77 -2.28 -4.95
N LEU A 74 -6.86 -1.44 -4.45
CA LEU A 74 -5.46 -1.48 -4.85
C LEU A 74 -4.76 -2.59 -4.07
N LYS A 75 -4.89 -3.83 -4.55
CA LYS A 75 -4.24 -5.00 -3.94
C LYS A 75 -2.93 -5.32 -4.64
N LEU A 76 -1.83 -5.11 -3.92
CA LEU A 76 -0.61 -5.81 -4.23
C LEU A 76 -0.75 -7.23 -3.69
N ALA A 77 -0.80 -8.23 -4.59
CA ALA A 77 -0.63 -9.62 -4.16
C ALA A 77 0.63 -9.70 -3.28
N ARG A 78 0.60 -10.43 -2.16
CA ARG A 78 1.83 -10.63 -1.39
C ARG A 78 2.83 -11.41 -2.23
#